data_AF-A0A931SXJ9-F1
#
_entry.id   AF-A0A931SXJ9-F1
#
_cell.length_a   1.000
_cell.length_b   1.000
_cell.length_c   1.000
_cell.angle_alpha   90.00
_cell.angle_beta   90.00
_cell.angle_gamma   90.00
#
_symmetry.space_group_name_H-M   'P 1'
#
loop_
_entity.id
_entity.type
_entity.pdbx_description
1 polymer ?
#
loop_
_entity_poly.entity_id
_entity_poly.type
_entity_poly.pdbx_seq_one_letter_code
_entity_poly.pdbx_strand_id
1 'polypeptide(L)' 'MINNILSTVNLPKTFGKKHQGKVRDYYISKTQRVIITTDRQSAFDRILGFIPFKGQVLNQLSVFWFEKTKDIVQN' A
#
# COMPACT_ATOMS: atom_id res chain seq x y z
N MET A 1 23.04 -1.46 5.83
CA MET A 1 21.73 -1.29 5.18
C MET A 1 20.67 -1.86 6.11
N ILE A 2 19.56 -1.16 6.34
CA ILE A 2 18.43 -1.74 7.06
C ILE A 2 17.75 -2.72 6.10
N ASN A 3 17.79 -4.01 6.43
CA ASN A 3 17.18 -5.06 5.61
C ASN A 3 15.64 -5.00 5.75
N ASN A 4 14.92 -5.58 4.78
CA ASN A 4 13.46 -5.75 4.81
C ASN A 4 12.62 -4.46 4.72
N ILE A 5 13.00 -3.56 3.80
CA ILE A 5 12.22 -2.36 3.48
C ILE A 5 11.62 -2.47 2.08
N LEU A 6 10.30 -2.32 1.98
CA LEU A 6 9.59 -2.11 0.72
C LEU A 6 9.37 -0.60 0.49
N SER A 7 10.29 0.05 -0.23
CA SER A 7 10.22 1.50 -0.47
C SER A 7 9.32 1.90 -1.64
N THR A 8 9.18 1.04 -2.66
CA THR A 8 8.40 1.22 -3.89
C THR A 8 8.24 -0.15 -4.56
N VAL A 9 7.25 -0.31 -5.43
CA VAL A 9 7.09 -1.54 -6.23
C VAL A 9 7.02 -1.20 -7.70
N ASN A 10 7.74 -1.97 -8.53
CA ASN A 10 7.69 -1.85 -9.98
C ASN A 10 7.14 -3.16 -10.58
N LEU A 11 5.82 -3.22 -10.74
CA LEU A 11 5.14 -4.30 -11.42
C LEU A 11 5.20 -4.14 -12.95
N PRO A 12 5.08 -5.24 -13.71
CA PRO A 12 4.94 -5.20 -15.16
C PRO A 12 3.77 -4.31 -15.61
N LYS A 13 3.86 -3.75 -16.83
CA LYS A 13 2.83 -2.87 -17.39
C LYS A 13 1.46 -3.55 -17.56
N THR A 14 1.40 -4.87 -17.51
CA THR A 14 0.14 -5.65 -17.53
C THR A 14 -0.80 -5.29 -16.38
N PHE A 15 -0.27 -4.79 -15.26
CA PHE A 15 -1.08 -4.33 -14.12
C PHE A 15 -1.68 -2.92 -14.31
N GLY A 16 -1.34 -2.23 -15.40
CA GLY A 16 -1.85 -0.90 -15.73
C GLY A 16 -0.90 0.24 -15.35
N LYS A 17 -1.44 1.47 -15.29
CA LYS A 17 -0.64 2.67 -15.03
C LYS A 17 -0.27 2.74 -13.54
N LYS A 18 1.03 2.90 -13.25
CA LYS A 18 1.52 3.13 -11.89
C LYS A 18 1.19 4.52 -11.41
N HIS A 19 0.75 4.61 -10.17
CA HIS A 19 0.64 5.82 -9.38
C HIS A 19 1.32 5.61 -8.02
N GLN A 20 1.86 6.69 -7.47
CA GLN A 20 2.55 6.66 -6.19
C GLN A 20 1.96 7.73 -5.28
N GLY A 21 1.38 7.30 -4.17
CA GLY A 21 1.01 8.15 -3.05
C GLY A 21 2.09 8.13 -1.96
N LYS A 22 1.81 8.84 -0.85
CA LYS A 22 2.72 8.93 0.30
C LYS A 22 3.14 7.56 0.85
N VAL A 23 2.15 6.68 1.07
CA VAL A 23 2.35 5.36 1.72
C VAL A 23 1.98 4.17 0.81
N ARG A 24 1.30 4.40 -0.31
CA ARG A 24 0.84 3.33 -1.20
C ARG A 24 1.32 3.56 -2.62
N ASP A 25 1.80 2.50 -3.25
CA ASP A 25 1.87 2.42 -4.71
C ASP A 25 0.59 1.73 -5.18
N TYR A 26 0.01 2.20 -6.28
CA TYR A 26 -1.15 1.54 -6.85
C TYR A 26 -1.12 1.55 -8.37
N TYR A 27 -1.71 0.53 -8.96
CA TYR A 27 -1.81 0.33 -10.39
C TYR A 27 -3.27 0.30 -10.79
N ILE A 28 -3.63 1.03 -11.84
CA ILE A 28 -5.01 1.09 -12.34
C ILE A 28 -5.04 0.49 -13.74
N SER A 29 -5.84 -0.57 -13.89
CA SER A 29 -6.27 -1.11 -15.18
C SER A 29 -7.70 -0.65 -15.49
N LYS A 30 -8.28 -1.10 -16.61
CA LYS A 30 -9.65 -0.74 -16.99
C LYS A 30 -10.71 -1.25 -16.01
N THR A 31 -10.44 -2.36 -15.32
CA THR A 31 -11.44 -3.08 -14.52
C THR A 31 -11.03 -3.27 -13.06
N GLN A 32 -9.75 -3.06 -12.74
CA GLN A 32 -9.21 -3.40 -11.42
C GLN A 32 -8.19 -2.36 -10.97
N ARG A 33 -8.02 -2.27 -9.65
CA ARG A 33 -6.97 -1.51 -8.99
C ARG A 33 -6.15 -2.44 -8.10
N VAL A 34 -4.85 -2.46 -8.29
CA VAL A 34 -3.91 -3.13 -7.38
C VAL A 34 -3.35 -2.09 -6.43
N ILE A 35 -3.46 -2.33 -5.12
CA ILE A 35 -2.99 -1.42 -4.08
C ILE A 35 -1.90 -2.14 -3.28
N ILE A 36 -0.74 -1.51 -3.16
CA ILE A 36 0.40 -2.02 -2.39
C ILE A 36 0.75 -1.01 -1.31
N THR A 37 0.64 -1.42 -0.04
CA THR A 37 1.06 -0.60 1.10
C THR A 37 2.55 -0.77 1.32
N THR A 38 3.31 0.33 1.26
CA THR A 38 4.77 0.32 1.39
C THR A 38 5.20 0.69 2.80
N ASP A 39 6.51 0.59 3.06
CA ASP A 39 7.10 0.91 4.36
C ASP A 39 7.36 2.41 4.55
N ARG A 40 6.99 3.25 3.56
CA ARG A 40 7.17 4.71 3.60
C ARG A 40 6.40 5.31 4.77
N GLN A 41 7.07 6.06 5.64
CA GLN A 41 6.47 6.86 6.69
C GLN A 41 6.46 8.33 6.28
N SER A 42 5.30 8.97 6.40
CA SER A 42 5.15 10.40 6.12
C SER A 42 4.59 11.15 7.32
N ALA A 43 5.04 12.38 7.54
CA ALA A 43 4.41 13.36 8.41
C ALA A 43 4.74 14.77 7.89
N PHE A 44 3.93 15.77 8.24
CA PHE A 44 4.09 17.15 7.77
C PHE A 44 4.23 17.25 6.23
N ASP A 45 3.40 16.47 5.51
CA ASP A 45 3.40 16.35 4.05
C ASP A 45 4.73 15.93 3.39
N ARG A 46 5.66 15.35 4.15
CA ARG A 46 6.93 14.83 3.64
C ARG A 46 7.11 13.35 3.97
N ILE A 47 7.82 12.62 3.10
CA ILE A 47 8.30 11.27 3.42
C ILE A 47 9.51 11.44 4.34
N LEU A 48 9.43 10.92 5.55
CA LEU A 48 10.46 11.04 6.58
C LEU A 48 11.45 9.86 6.58
N GLY A 49 11.05 8.72 6.02
CA GLY A 49 11.87 7.52 6.00
C GLY A 49 11.02 6.27 5.82
N PHE A 50 11.54 5.16 6.32
CA PHE A 50 10.95 3.84 6.16
C PHE A 50 10.91 3.10 7.50
N ILE A 51 9.84 2.38 7.75
CA ILE A 51 9.70 1.48 8.91
C ILE A 51 9.56 0.06 8.34
N PRO A 52 10.58 -0.82 8.49
CA PRO A 52 10.53 -2.20 8.01
C PRO A 52 9.23 -2.90 8.42
N PHE A 53 8.61 -3.65 7.50
CA PHE A 53 7.36 -4.40 7.69
C PHE A 53 6.10 -3.59 8.00
N LYS A 54 6.16 -2.26 8.09
CA LYS A 54 4.99 -1.42 8.33
C LYS A 54 3.90 -1.66 7.28
N GLY A 55 4.28 -1.71 6.01
CA GLY A 55 3.35 -1.93 4.90
C GLY A 55 2.62 -3.27 5.02
N GLN A 56 3.33 -4.31 5.44
CA GLN A 56 2.77 -5.63 5.70
C GLN A 56 1.73 -5.60 6.84
N VAL A 57 2.09 -5.01 7.98
CA VAL A 57 1.19 -4.90 9.14
C VAL A 57 -0.07 -4.11 8.78
N LEU A 58 0.08 -2.97 8.11
CA LEU A 58 -1.05 -2.14 7.70
C LEU A 58 -1.96 -2.83 6.68
N ASN A 59 -1.38 -3.61 5.76
CA ASN A 59 -2.17 -4.39 4.79
C ASN A 59 -3.00 -5.47 5.49
N GLN A 60 -2.40 -6.23 6.41
CA GLN A 60 -3.09 -7.25 7.19
C GLN A 60 -4.18 -6.63 8.09
N LEU A 61 -3.89 -5.49 8.72
CA LEU A 61 -4.85 -4.76 9.53
C LEU A 61 -6.05 -4.27 8.71
N SER A 62 -5.83 -3.86 7.46
CA SER A 62 -6.92 -3.49 6.55
C SER A 62 -7.83 -4.69 6.26
N VAL A 63 -7.26 -5.87 5.94
CA VAL A 63 -8.02 -7.12 5.74
C VAL A 63 -8.82 -7.48 6.99
N PHE A 64 -8.20 -7.41 8.17
CA PHE A 64 -8.88 -7.65 9.45
C PHE A 64 -10.12 -6.77 9.60
N TRP A 65 -9.99 -5.46 9.37
CA TRP A 65 -11.11 -4.53 9.51
C TRP A 65 -12.16 -4.74 8.44
N PHE A 66 -11.78 -5.02 7.19
CA PHE A 66 -12.75 -5.36 6.15
C PHE A 66 -13.62 -6.56 6.53
N GLU A 67 -13.03 -7.60 7.13
CA GLU A 67 -13.82 -8.73 7.64
C GLU A 67 -14.72 -8.37 8.82
N LYS A 68 -14.26 -7.47 9.71
CA LYS A 68 -15.01 -7.05 10.89
C LYS A 68 -16.14 -6.06 10.60
N THR A 69 -16.11 -5.37 9.46
CA THR A 69 -17.13 -4.36 9.10
C THR A 69 -17.96 -4.74 7.89
N LYS A 70 -17.85 -5.98 7.40
CA LYS A 70 -18.55 -6.44 6.19
C LYS A 70 -20.08 -6.42 6.28
N ASP A 71 -20.62 -6.48 7.50
CA ASP A 71 -22.05 -6.38 7.81
C ASP A 71 -22.53 -4.92 7.88
N ILE A 72 -21.61 -3.97 7.99
CA ILE A 72 -21.92 -2.53 8.08
C ILE A 72 -21.89 -1.89 6.69
N VAL A 73 -20.89 -2.22 5.86
CA VAL A 73 -20.69 -1.62 4.53
C VAL A 73 -19.95 -2.55 3.59
N GLN A 74 -20.20 -2.41 2.28
CA GLN A 74 -19.41 -3.08 1.24
C GLN A 74 -18.03 -2.43 1.12
N ASN A 75 -16.99 -3.28 1.05
CA ASN A 75 -15.58 -2.88 0.97
C ASN A 75 -15.01 -2.99 -0.44
#